data_AF-A0A6L4Z3K4-F1
#
_entry.id   AF-A0A6L4Z3K4-F1
#
_cell.length_a   1.000
_cell.length_b   1.000
_cell.length_c   1.000
_cell.angle_alpha   90.00
_cell.angle_beta   90.00
_cell.angle_gamma   90.00
#
_symmetry.space_group_name_H-M   'P 1'
#
loop_
_entity.id
_entity.type
_entity.pdbx_description
1 polymer ?
#
loop_
_entity_poly.entity_id
_entity_poly.type
_entity_poly.pdbx_seq_one_letter_code
_entity_poly.pdbx_strand_id
1 'polypeptide(L)'
;KFLSNFFAGDWLLAMGAYNCGENGMDRAIGRCGYADFWEVYERNLLPQETRNYVPAILAVMTIAKDPAKYGFNVEPESALSYDVIELSAALDLRVASSLINVSWETLRDLNPELKRGITPSEGFTLRIPKGTLSEFEVAFGQLPTENYLRPGSNSDNQEIASGYKTRYVKQSIGRGARYKTRPASVKRAYVKSSKQHSNYRSHSRRR
;
A
#
# COMPACT_ATOMS: atom_id res chain seq x y z
N LYS A 1 8.69 -2.51 -2.82
CA LYS A 1 10.09 -2.90 -3.12
C LYS A 1 10.50 -2.70 -4.58
N PHE A 2 9.63 -2.96 -5.57
CA PHE A 2 9.96 -2.81 -7.00
C PHE A 2 10.44 -1.40 -7.43
N LEU A 3 9.66 -0.35 -7.16
CA LEU A 3 9.98 1.02 -7.61
C LEU A 3 11.28 1.56 -6.98
N SER A 4 11.48 1.38 -5.67
CA SER A 4 12.73 1.77 -5.01
C SER A 4 13.94 1.11 -5.66
N ASN A 5 13.87 -0.19 -5.95
CA ASN A 5 14.97 -0.90 -6.64
C ASN A 5 15.18 -0.38 -8.07
N PHE A 6 14.10 -0.05 -8.79
CA PHE A 6 14.16 0.49 -10.15
C PHE A 6 14.92 1.84 -10.20
N PHE A 7 14.73 2.69 -9.19
CA PHE A 7 15.41 3.99 -9.06
C PHE A 7 16.59 3.94 -8.06
N ALA A 8 17.24 2.78 -7.90
CA ALA A 8 18.46 2.59 -7.11
C ALA A 8 18.42 3.14 -5.66
N GLY A 9 17.25 3.07 -5.02
CA GLY A 9 17.06 3.53 -3.64
C GLY A 9 16.67 5.00 -3.52
N ASP A 10 16.57 5.76 -4.62
CA ASP A 10 16.05 7.12 -4.58
C ASP A 10 14.53 7.11 -4.36
N TRP A 11 14.13 7.49 -3.16
CA TRP A 11 12.73 7.50 -2.74
C TRP A 11 11.91 8.60 -3.40
N LEU A 12 12.50 9.75 -3.76
CA LEU A 12 11.76 10.84 -4.39
C LEU A 12 11.40 10.47 -5.83
N LEU A 13 12.35 9.88 -6.56
CA LEU A 13 12.08 9.32 -7.89
C LEU A 13 11.08 8.17 -7.83
N ALA A 14 11.18 7.29 -6.83
CA ALA A 14 10.22 6.20 -6.64
C ALA A 14 8.81 6.71 -6.31
N MET A 15 8.67 7.75 -5.49
CA MET A 15 7.38 8.39 -5.18
C MET A 15 6.78 9.07 -6.40
N GLY A 16 7.58 9.81 -7.18
CA GLY A 16 7.08 10.42 -8.42
C GLY A 16 6.66 9.34 -9.44
N ALA A 17 7.42 8.26 -9.57
CA ALA A 17 7.07 7.12 -10.42
C ALA A 17 5.85 6.34 -9.94
N TYR A 18 5.52 6.36 -8.65
CA TYR A 18 4.28 5.79 -8.14
C TYR A 18 3.06 6.53 -8.71
N ASN A 19 3.14 7.86 -8.85
CA ASN A 19 2.06 8.67 -9.43
C ASN A 19 2.07 8.65 -10.98
N CYS A 20 3.19 8.92 -11.66
CA CYS A 20 3.23 8.99 -13.13
C CYS A 20 3.55 7.66 -13.84
N GLY A 21 3.78 6.59 -13.09
CA GLY A 21 4.33 5.33 -13.58
C GLY A 21 5.85 5.35 -13.79
N GLU A 22 6.48 4.19 -13.65
CA GLU A 22 7.94 3.99 -13.82
C GLU A 22 8.48 4.47 -15.18
N ASN A 23 7.76 4.18 -16.27
CA ASN A 23 8.15 4.59 -17.62
C ASN A 23 7.94 6.10 -17.84
N GLY A 24 7.00 6.72 -17.13
CA GLY A 24 6.81 8.17 -17.14
C GLY A 24 8.01 8.87 -16.53
N MET A 25 8.43 8.39 -15.35
CA MET A 25 9.58 8.93 -14.64
C MET A 25 10.90 8.66 -15.39
N ASP A 26 11.13 7.45 -15.92
CA ASP A 26 12.33 7.15 -16.71
C ASP A 26 12.46 8.05 -17.95
N ARG A 27 11.36 8.31 -18.67
CA ARG A 27 11.36 9.27 -19.79
C ARG A 27 11.66 10.70 -19.35
N ALA A 28 11.19 11.10 -18.16
CA ALA A 28 11.48 12.41 -17.61
C ALA A 28 12.97 12.54 -17.25
N ILE A 29 13.54 11.54 -16.57
CA ILE A 29 14.99 11.43 -16.29
C ILE A 29 15.81 11.43 -17.57
N GLY A 30 15.38 10.69 -18.60
CA GLY A 30 16.05 10.63 -19.89
C GLY A 30 16.13 11.99 -20.60
N ARG A 31 15.05 12.80 -20.52
CA ARG A 31 15.01 14.18 -21.02
C ARG A 31 15.81 15.15 -20.14
N CYS A 32 15.78 14.93 -18.84
CA CYS A 32 16.48 15.73 -17.84
C CYS A 32 18.00 15.58 -17.95
N GLY A 33 18.47 14.36 -18.20
CA GLY A 33 19.88 14.00 -18.18
C GLY A 33 20.45 13.78 -16.76
N TYR A 34 19.64 14.00 -15.72
CA TYR A 34 19.95 13.76 -14.32
C TYR A 34 18.90 12.83 -13.70
N ALA A 35 19.38 11.91 -12.85
CA ALA A 35 18.52 11.02 -12.06
C ALA A 35 18.33 11.63 -10.66
N ASP A 36 17.63 12.75 -10.61
CA ASP A 36 17.25 13.47 -9.39
C ASP A 36 15.84 14.06 -9.58
N PHE A 37 14.98 13.95 -8.57
CA PHE A 37 13.58 14.37 -8.68
C PHE A 37 13.44 15.88 -8.85
N TRP A 38 14.24 16.67 -8.14
CA TRP A 38 14.16 18.14 -8.16
C TRP A 38 14.66 18.69 -9.49
N GLU A 39 15.73 18.12 -10.04
CA GLU A 39 16.22 18.43 -11.39
C GLU A 39 15.18 18.15 -12.48
N VAL A 40 14.36 17.10 -12.32
CA VAL A 40 13.24 16.79 -13.23
C VAL A 40 12.06 17.75 -13.00
N TYR A 41 11.78 18.08 -11.73
CA TYR A 41 10.70 18.97 -11.29
C TYR A 41 10.91 20.41 -11.80
N GLU A 42 12.10 20.99 -11.58
CA GLU A 42 12.46 22.37 -11.96
C GLU A 42 12.41 22.57 -13.47
N ARG A 43 12.81 21.54 -14.24
CA ARG A 43 12.74 21.56 -15.70
C ARG A 43 11.35 21.33 -16.28
N ASN A 44 10.32 21.22 -15.43
CA ASN A 44 8.93 21.02 -15.85
C ASN A 44 8.74 19.79 -16.75
N LEU A 45 9.43 18.69 -16.44
CA LEU A 45 9.41 17.47 -17.27
C LEU A 45 8.35 16.45 -16.84
N LEU A 46 7.58 16.74 -15.80
CA LEU A 46 6.51 15.90 -15.26
C LEU A 46 5.16 16.61 -15.35
N PRO A 47 4.04 15.87 -15.45
CA PRO A 47 2.70 16.43 -15.29
C PRO A 47 2.56 17.20 -13.97
N GLN A 48 1.69 18.22 -13.96
CA GLN A 48 1.44 19.04 -12.77
C GLN A 48 1.07 18.20 -11.54
N GLU A 49 0.21 17.21 -11.73
CA GLU A 49 -0.21 16.29 -10.67
C GLU A 49 1.00 15.63 -9.99
N THR A 50 1.89 15.03 -10.77
CA THR A 50 3.09 14.35 -10.27
C THR A 50 4.09 15.32 -9.64
N ARG A 51 4.24 16.52 -10.21
CA ARG A 51 5.07 17.57 -9.62
C ARG A 51 4.56 17.99 -8.25
N ASN A 52 3.25 18.03 -8.05
CA ASN A 52 2.64 18.39 -6.76
C ASN A 52 2.64 17.20 -5.78
N TYR A 53 2.61 15.97 -6.28
CA TYR A 53 2.50 14.75 -5.47
C TYR A 53 3.62 14.60 -4.44
N VAL A 54 4.88 14.69 -4.88
CA VAL A 54 6.03 14.49 -3.98
C VAL A 54 6.18 15.62 -2.94
N PRO A 55 6.13 16.92 -3.31
CA PRO A 55 6.13 18.01 -2.34
C PRO A 55 4.97 17.94 -1.35
N ALA A 56 3.77 17.55 -1.78
CA ALA A 56 2.63 17.39 -0.87
C ALA A 56 2.89 16.32 0.20
N ILE A 57 3.45 15.16 -0.18
CA ILE A 57 3.82 14.11 0.76
C ILE A 57 4.91 14.60 1.74
N LEU A 58 5.94 15.30 1.24
CA LEU A 58 6.98 15.87 2.08
C LEU A 58 6.43 16.91 3.06
N ALA A 59 5.49 17.75 2.62
CA ALA A 59 4.82 18.73 3.46
C ALA A 59 4.01 18.04 4.57
N VAL A 60 3.19 17.05 4.23
CA VAL A 60 2.41 16.27 5.21
C VAL A 60 3.33 15.59 6.23
N MET A 61 4.42 14.95 5.79
CA MET A 61 5.38 14.34 6.72
C MET A 61 6.09 15.36 7.62
N THR A 62 6.33 16.57 7.11
CA THR A 62 6.96 17.64 7.88
C THR A 62 5.99 18.20 8.92
N ILE A 63 4.73 18.42 8.54
CA ILE A 63 3.65 18.84 9.45
C ILE A 63 3.42 17.76 10.52
N ALA A 64 3.34 16.49 10.13
CA ALA A 64 3.08 15.39 11.05
C ALA A 64 4.16 15.22 12.14
N LYS A 65 5.41 15.63 11.87
CA LYS A 65 6.51 15.58 12.86
C LYS A 65 6.36 16.60 13.98
N ASP A 66 5.76 17.75 13.68
CA ASP A 66 5.53 18.83 14.65
C ASP A 66 4.29 19.63 14.24
N PRO A 67 3.07 19.09 14.46
CA PRO A 67 1.84 19.72 13.99
C PRO A 67 1.62 21.09 14.63
N ALA A 68 1.97 21.24 15.91
CA ALA A 68 1.80 22.46 16.68
C ALA A 68 2.59 23.63 16.08
N LYS A 69 3.84 23.39 15.63
CA LYS A 69 4.65 24.40 14.92
C LYS A 69 3.98 24.95 13.67
N TYR A 70 3.13 24.16 13.01
CA TYR A 70 2.40 24.56 11.81
C TYR A 70 0.93 24.97 12.10
N GLY A 71 0.57 25.17 13.37
CA GLY A 71 -0.75 25.63 13.78
C GLY A 71 -1.83 24.54 13.83
N PHE A 72 -1.46 23.27 13.79
CA PHE A 72 -2.39 22.15 13.94
C PHE A 72 -2.42 21.68 15.39
N ASN A 73 -3.62 21.69 15.99
CA ASN A 73 -3.86 20.95 17.22
C ASN A 73 -4.46 19.59 16.86
N VAL A 74 -3.68 18.52 17.02
CA VAL A 74 -4.09 17.16 16.69
C VAL A 74 -4.36 16.42 17.99
N GLU A 75 -5.64 16.17 18.28
CA GLU A 75 -6.03 15.25 19.34
C GLU A 75 -6.00 13.83 18.76
N PRO A 76 -5.05 12.96 19.20
CA PRO A 76 -5.00 11.59 18.70
C PRO A 76 -6.26 10.83 19.13
N GLU A 77 -6.86 10.12 18.18
CA GLU A 77 -7.97 9.22 18.50
C GLU A 77 -7.48 8.10 19.44
N SER A 78 -8.33 7.73 20.40
CA SER A 78 -8.03 6.63 21.31
C SER A 78 -7.83 5.34 20.54
N ALA A 79 -6.84 4.53 20.94
CA ALA A 79 -6.61 3.22 20.35
C ALA A 79 -7.88 2.36 20.42
N LEU A 80 -8.23 1.71 19.30
CA LEU A 80 -9.33 0.76 19.25
C LEU A 80 -9.10 -0.36 20.27
N SER A 81 -10.11 -0.62 21.09
CA SER A 81 -10.09 -1.69 22.09
C SER A 81 -10.98 -2.84 21.61
N TYR A 82 -10.38 -4.01 21.43
CA TYR A 82 -11.05 -5.21 20.94
C TYR A 82 -10.42 -6.46 21.56
N ASP A 83 -11.19 -7.53 21.62
CA ASP A 83 -10.69 -8.88 21.89
C ASP A 83 -10.42 -9.59 20.56
N VAL A 84 -9.68 -10.71 20.62
CA VAL A 84 -9.31 -11.49 19.43
C VAL A 84 -9.70 -12.95 19.61
N ILE A 85 -10.15 -13.59 18.54
CA ILE A 85 -10.41 -15.03 18.49
C ILE A 85 -9.79 -15.65 17.24
N GLU A 86 -9.20 -16.82 17.39
CA GLU A 86 -8.68 -17.61 16.27
C GLU A 86 -9.77 -18.52 15.70
N LEU A 87 -10.03 -18.35 14.40
CA LEU A 87 -10.97 -19.19 13.66
C LEU A 87 -10.20 -20.12 12.74
N SER A 88 -10.54 -21.40 12.76
CA SER A 88 -9.98 -22.43 11.86
C SER A 88 -10.76 -22.60 10.55
N ALA A 89 -11.91 -21.93 10.43
CA ALA A 89 -12.80 -22.01 9.28
C ALA A 89 -13.31 -20.63 8.87
N ALA A 90 -13.82 -20.53 7.64
CA ALA A 90 -14.45 -19.33 7.13
C ALA A 90 -15.76 -19.05 7.86
N LEU A 91 -15.97 -17.81 8.28
CA LEU A 91 -17.14 -17.32 9.02
C LEU A 91 -17.60 -15.98 8.42
N ASP A 92 -18.90 -15.86 8.17
CA ASP A 92 -19.52 -14.60 7.76
C ASP A 92 -19.65 -13.66 8.98
N LEU A 93 -19.17 -12.43 8.85
CA LEU A 93 -19.19 -11.44 9.94
C LEU A 93 -20.60 -11.15 10.46
N ARG A 94 -21.65 -11.34 9.66
CA ARG A 94 -23.04 -11.15 10.14
C ARG A 94 -23.57 -12.36 10.89
N VAL A 95 -23.02 -13.55 10.66
CA VAL A 95 -23.24 -14.71 11.54
C VAL A 95 -22.53 -14.42 12.85
N ALA A 96 -21.25 -14.05 12.79
CA ALA A 96 -20.47 -13.66 13.96
C ALA A 96 -21.15 -12.54 14.78
N SER A 97 -21.71 -11.53 14.13
CA SER A 97 -22.39 -10.42 14.81
C SER A 97 -23.66 -10.87 15.54
N SER A 98 -24.37 -11.85 14.97
CA SER A 98 -25.57 -12.43 15.55
C SER A 98 -25.27 -13.27 16.79
N LEU A 99 -24.09 -13.89 16.89
CA LEU A 99 -23.69 -14.70 18.05
C LEU A 99 -23.48 -13.87 19.32
N ILE A 100 -22.99 -12.64 19.19
CA ILE A 100 -22.68 -11.72 20.29
C ILE A 100 -23.60 -10.50 20.34
N ASN A 101 -24.69 -10.52 19.58
CA ASN A 101 -25.69 -9.44 19.52
C ASN A 101 -25.09 -8.04 19.28
N VAL A 102 -24.16 -7.95 18.34
CA VAL A 102 -23.57 -6.68 17.91
C VAL A 102 -23.97 -6.37 16.47
N SER A 103 -23.87 -5.10 16.08
CA SER A 103 -24.13 -4.72 14.68
C SER A 103 -23.05 -5.28 13.77
N TRP A 104 -23.41 -5.56 12.52
CA TRP A 104 -22.43 -6.04 11.55
C TRP A 104 -21.42 -4.94 11.20
N GLU A 105 -21.84 -3.66 11.25
CA GLU A 105 -20.99 -2.50 11.04
C GLU A 105 -19.86 -2.47 12.05
N THR A 106 -20.14 -2.72 13.34
CA THR A 106 -19.10 -2.74 14.37
C THR A 106 -18.04 -3.80 14.08
N LEU A 107 -18.44 -5.02 13.68
CA LEU A 107 -17.46 -6.05 13.32
C LEU A 107 -16.70 -5.72 12.03
N ARG A 108 -17.34 -5.09 11.04
CA ARG A 108 -16.67 -4.64 9.82
C ARG A 108 -15.62 -3.57 10.15
N ASP A 109 -15.96 -2.62 11.00
CA ASP A 109 -15.10 -1.47 11.32
C ASP A 109 -13.90 -1.91 12.17
N LEU A 110 -14.06 -2.94 12.99
CA LEU A 110 -12.94 -3.61 13.68
C LEU A 110 -12.06 -4.44 12.74
N ASN A 111 -12.60 -4.94 11.61
CA ASN A 111 -11.91 -5.82 10.67
C ASN A 111 -11.92 -5.27 9.22
N PRO A 112 -11.37 -4.07 8.96
CA PRO A 112 -11.39 -3.43 7.64
C PRO A 112 -10.65 -4.23 6.54
N GLU A 113 -9.78 -5.17 6.94
CA GLU A 113 -9.14 -6.13 6.04
C GLU A 113 -10.14 -7.08 5.35
N LEU A 114 -11.27 -7.37 5.99
CA LEU A 114 -12.30 -8.29 5.50
C LEU A 114 -13.28 -7.58 4.57
N LYS A 115 -12.79 -7.18 3.38
CA LYS A 115 -13.58 -6.44 2.37
C LYS A 115 -14.89 -7.12 1.95
N ARG A 116 -14.97 -8.45 2.08
CA ARG A 116 -16.14 -9.27 1.73
C ARG A 116 -17.04 -9.58 2.93
N GLY A 117 -16.60 -9.23 4.15
CA GLY A 117 -17.27 -9.60 5.39
C GLY A 117 -17.25 -11.10 5.67
N ILE A 118 -16.28 -11.84 5.15
CA ILE A 118 -16.10 -13.27 5.37
C ILE A 118 -14.63 -13.53 5.69
N THR A 119 -14.35 -14.29 6.75
CA THR A 119 -12.98 -14.68 7.10
C THR A 119 -12.44 -15.74 6.15
N PRO A 120 -11.12 -15.75 5.87
CA PRO A 120 -10.48 -16.84 5.13
C PRO A 120 -10.67 -18.20 5.81
N SER A 121 -10.69 -19.28 5.02
CA SER A 121 -10.82 -20.66 5.51
C SER A 121 -9.53 -21.27 6.04
N GLU A 122 -8.39 -20.60 5.85
CA GLU A 122 -7.04 -21.11 6.15
C GLU A 122 -6.54 -20.72 7.54
N GLY A 123 -7.43 -20.22 8.41
CA GLY A 123 -7.08 -19.66 9.70
C GLY A 123 -7.16 -18.14 9.68
N PHE A 124 -7.89 -17.55 10.63
CA PHE A 124 -7.99 -16.09 10.74
C PHE A 124 -8.18 -15.62 12.18
N THR A 125 -7.48 -14.56 12.57
CA THR A 125 -7.68 -13.89 13.85
C THR A 125 -8.75 -12.81 13.69
N LEU A 126 -9.97 -13.11 14.15
CA LEU A 126 -11.09 -12.18 14.11
C LEU A 126 -11.04 -11.22 15.31
N ARG A 127 -11.18 -9.92 15.06
CA ARG A 127 -11.34 -8.91 16.12
C ARG A 127 -12.82 -8.75 16.46
N ILE A 128 -13.13 -8.76 17.75
CA ILE A 128 -14.49 -8.59 18.28
C ILE A 128 -14.51 -7.51 19.36
N PRO A 129 -15.67 -6.91 19.68
CA PRO A 129 -15.76 -5.91 20.73
C PRO A 129 -15.24 -6.44 22.06
N LYS A 130 -14.58 -5.58 22.83
CA LYS A 130 -14.03 -5.97 24.13
C LYS A 130 -15.14 -6.44 25.08
N GLY A 131 -14.92 -7.57 25.74
CA GLY A 131 -15.85 -8.17 26.69
C GLY A 131 -16.80 -9.19 26.09
N THR A 132 -16.84 -9.36 24.76
CA THR A 132 -17.75 -10.33 24.10
C THR A 132 -17.10 -11.67 23.81
N LEU A 133 -15.82 -11.87 24.18
CA LEU A 133 -15.09 -13.10 23.86
C LEU A 133 -15.75 -14.36 24.43
N SER A 134 -16.10 -14.34 25.72
CA SER A 134 -16.71 -15.50 26.38
C SER A 134 -18.08 -15.86 25.78
N GLU A 135 -18.89 -14.86 25.45
CA GLU A 135 -20.19 -15.05 24.80
C GLU A 135 -20.01 -15.65 23.40
N PHE A 136 -19.02 -15.15 22.65
CA PHE A 136 -18.70 -15.63 21.32
C PHE A 136 -18.28 -17.11 21.34
N GLU A 137 -17.35 -17.50 22.21
CA GLU A 137 -16.83 -18.87 22.27
C GLU A 137 -17.93 -19.88 22.60
N VAL A 138 -18.83 -19.54 23.54
CA VAL A 138 -19.97 -20.40 23.90
C VAL A 138 -20.93 -20.53 22.73
N ALA A 139 -21.32 -19.42 22.11
CA ALA A 139 -22.27 -19.42 21.00
C ALA A 139 -21.69 -20.09 19.73
N PHE A 140 -20.42 -19.85 19.44
CA PHE A 140 -19.71 -20.43 18.31
C PHE A 140 -19.49 -21.95 18.48
N GLY A 141 -19.19 -22.41 19.70
CA GLY A 141 -19.07 -23.84 19.99
C GLY A 141 -20.37 -24.63 19.81
N GLN A 142 -21.52 -23.95 19.88
CA GLN A 142 -22.84 -24.54 19.63
C GLN A 142 -23.30 -24.40 18.18
N LEU A 143 -22.61 -23.59 17.36
CA LEU A 143 -23.00 -23.31 15.99
C LEU A 143 -22.57 -24.47 15.06
N PRO A 144 -23.51 -25.13 14.37
CA PRO A 144 -23.17 -26.13 13.36
C PRO A 144 -22.38 -25.51 12.21
N THR A 145 -21.40 -26.24 11.67
CA THR A 145 -20.49 -25.75 10.63
C THR A 145 -21.22 -25.29 9.36
N GLU A 146 -22.36 -25.90 9.04
CA GLU A 146 -23.22 -25.50 7.91
C GLU A 146 -23.75 -24.06 8.02
N ASN A 147 -23.81 -23.50 9.23
CA ASN A 147 -24.34 -22.16 9.50
C ASN A 147 -23.25 -21.09 9.59
N TYR A 148 -21.98 -21.43 9.37
CA TYR A 148 -20.89 -20.44 9.40
C TYR A 148 -21.00 -19.41 8.27
N LEU A 149 -21.61 -19.81 7.15
CA LEU A 149 -21.76 -18.99 5.96
C LEU A 149 -23.24 -18.86 5.62
N ARG A 150 -23.71 -17.64 5.32
CA ARG A 150 -25.11 -17.45 4.90
C ARG A 150 -25.33 -17.91 3.46
N PRO A 151 -26.53 -18.42 3.11
CA PRO A 151 -26.85 -18.80 1.72
C PRO A 151 -26.58 -17.63 0.75
N GLY A 152 -25.85 -17.87 -0.34
CA GLY A 152 -25.46 -16.85 -1.32
C GLY A 152 -24.14 -16.11 -1.03
N SER A 153 -23.50 -16.32 0.12
CA SER A 153 -22.19 -15.73 0.45
C SER A 153 -21.02 -16.31 -0.39
N ASN A 154 -21.20 -17.50 -0.98
CA ASN A 154 -20.13 -18.27 -1.62
C ASN A 154 -20.15 -18.23 -3.17
N SER A 155 -21.26 -17.81 -3.82
CA SER A 155 -21.44 -17.99 -5.28
C SER A 155 -20.93 -16.82 -6.13
N ASP A 156 -21.07 -15.58 -5.68
CA ASP A 156 -20.93 -14.44 -6.60
C ASP A 156 -19.48 -13.93 -6.74
N ASN A 157 -18.57 -14.43 -5.90
CA ASN A 157 -17.25 -13.82 -5.70
C ASN A 157 -16.05 -14.66 -6.17
N GLN A 158 -16.24 -15.95 -6.48
CA GLN A 158 -15.17 -16.81 -7.02
C GLN A 158 -14.94 -16.59 -8.52
N GLU A 159 -16.01 -16.42 -9.32
CA GLU A 159 -15.89 -16.11 -10.76
C GLU A 159 -15.24 -14.75 -11.01
N ILE A 160 -15.57 -13.75 -10.18
CA ILE A 160 -15.01 -12.40 -10.29
C ILE A 160 -13.50 -12.40 -9.98
N ALA A 161 -13.04 -13.16 -8.98
CA ALA A 161 -11.61 -13.27 -8.62
C ALA A 161 -10.78 -14.07 -9.66
N SER A 162 -11.38 -15.11 -10.26
CA SER A 162 -10.82 -15.85 -11.40
C SER A 162 -10.61 -14.95 -12.62
N GLY A 163 -11.60 -14.10 -12.94
CA GLY A 163 -11.52 -13.12 -14.01
C GLY A 163 -10.41 -12.08 -13.79
N TYR A 164 -10.23 -11.59 -12.56
CA TYR A 164 -9.16 -10.65 -12.22
C TYR A 164 -7.76 -11.27 -12.26
N LYS A 165 -7.58 -12.51 -11.77
CA LYS A 165 -6.30 -13.23 -11.87
C LYS A 165 -5.90 -13.50 -13.33
N THR A 166 -6.84 -13.94 -14.17
CA THR A 166 -6.54 -14.29 -15.56
C THR A 166 -6.15 -13.08 -16.41
N ARG A 167 -6.78 -11.92 -16.15
CA ARG A 167 -6.47 -10.65 -16.85
C ARG A 167 -5.12 -10.07 -16.44
N TYR A 168 -4.77 -10.13 -15.14
CA TYR A 168 -3.46 -9.70 -14.64
C TYR A 168 -2.32 -10.57 -15.16
N VAL A 169 -2.51 -11.89 -15.23
CA VAL A 169 -1.49 -12.83 -15.70
C VAL A 169 -1.25 -12.71 -17.21
N LYS A 170 -2.28 -12.57 -18.05
CA LYS A 170 -2.09 -12.33 -19.50
C LYS A 170 -1.39 -11.01 -19.81
N GLN A 171 -1.67 -9.93 -19.07
CA GLN A 171 -1.02 -8.64 -19.29
C GLN A 171 0.44 -8.59 -18.79
N SER A 172 0.78 -9.41 -17.78
CA SER A 172 2.12 -9.48 -17.19
C SER A 172 3.06 -10.44 -17.92
N ILE A 173 2.57 -11.57 -18.46
CA ILE A 173 3.40 -12.54 -19.22
C ILE A 173 4.00 -11.91 -20.50
N GLY A 174 3.26 -11.03 -21.19
CA GLY A 174 3.78 -10.31 -22.37
C GLY A 174 4.75 -9.15 -22.08
N ARG A 175 4.92 -8.77 -20.80
CA ARG A 175 5.77 -7.63 -20.39
C ARG A 175 7.02 -8.07 -19.62
N GLY A 176 6.97 -9.16 -18.87
CA GLY A 176 8.08 -9.66 -18.04
C GLY A 176 9.35 -10.05 -18.82
N ALA A 177 9.23 -10.42 -20.11
CA ALA A 177 10.38 -10.75 -20.94
C ALA A 177 11.29 -9.54 -21.27
N ARG A 178 10.82 -8.30 -21.09
CA ARG A 178 11.59 -7.06 -21.37
C ARG A 178 12.36 -6.50 -20.17
N TYR A 179 12.12 -6.97 -18.95
CA TYR A 179 12.65 -6.37 -17.72
C TYR A 179 13.75 -7.20 -17.04
N LYS A 180 14.62 -7.84 -17.81
CA LYS A 180 15.86 -8.44 -17.26
C LYS A 180 17.04 -7.46 -17.17
N THR A 181 16.92 -6.25 -17.73
CA THR A 181 18.02 -5.28 -17.74
C THR A 181 17.52 -3.85 -17.50
N ARG A 182 18.28 -3.10 -16.66
CA ARG A 182 18.09 -1.67 -16.39
C ARG A 182 17.97 -0.90 -17.71
N PRO A 183 17.01 0.02 -17.88
CA PRO A 183 16.95 0.87 -19.07
C PRO A 183 18.28 1.62 -19.27
N ALA A 184 18.75 1.69 -20.52
CA ALA A 184 20.03 2.30 -20.85
C ALA A 184 20.09 3.81 -20.53
N SER A 185 18.92 4.47 -20.44
CA SER A 185 18.71 5.85 -19.99
C SER A 185 19.10 6.03 -18.52
N VAL A 186 18.55 5.20 -17.62
CA VAL A 186 18.84 5.22 -16.18
C VAL A 186 20.33 4.96 -15.93
N LYS A 187 20.92 3.95 -16.58
CA LYS A 187 22.36 3.67 -16.45
C LYS A 187 23.23 4.87 -16.88
N ARG A 188 22.89 5.56 -17.97
CA ARG A 188 23.65 6.72 -18.46
C ARG A 188 23.52 7.94 -17.54
N ALA A 189 22.32 8.21 -17.02
CA ALA A 189 22.08 9.32 -16.09
C ALA A 189 22.83 9.13 -14.75
N TYR A 190 22.82 7.91 -14.21
CA TYR A 190 23.57 7.58 -12.98
C TYR A 190 25.10 7.73 -13.15
N VAL A 191 25.66 7.38 -14.33
CA VAL A 191 27.09 7.55 -14.63
C VAL A 191 27.49 9.04 -14.78
N LYS A 192 26.57 9.90 -15.22
CA LYS A 192 26.82 11.34 -15.32
C LYS A 192 26.79 12.03 -13.95
N SER A 193 25.86 11.63 -13.07
CA SER A 193 25.74 12.12 -11.69
C SER A 193 26.93 11.73 -10.79
N SER A 194 27.48 10.51 -10.96
CA SER A 194 28.63 10.04 -10.18
C SER A 194 29.95 10.75 -10.54
N LYS A 195 30.12 11.18 -11.80
CA LYS A 195 31.30 11.94 -12.25
C LYS A 195 31.35 13.37 -11.70
N GLN A 196 30.20 14.00 -11.42
CA GLN A 196 30.16 15.35 -10.86
C GLN A 196 30.38 15.37 -9.33
N HIS A 197 29.91 14.36 -8.59
CA HIS A 197 30.19 14.24 -7.15
C HIS A 197 31.68 13.97 -6.83
N SER A 198 32.43 13.35 -7.76
CA SER A 198 33.89 13.19 -7.66
C SER A 198 34.65 14.52 -7.79
N ASN A 199 34.20 15.42 -8.68
CA ASN A 199 34.87 16.70 -8.93
C ASN A 199 34.67 17.75 -7.83
N TYR A 200 33.60 17.63 -7.03
CA TYR A 200 33.41 18.49 -5.85
C TYR A 200 34.35 18.13 -4.68
N ARG A 201 34.79 16.87 -4.58
CA ARG A 201 35.65 16.39 -3.47
C ARG A 201 37.15 16.61 -3.70
N SER A 202 37.57 16.91 -4.94
CA SER A 202 38.96 17.22 -5.30
C SER A 202 39.30 18.72 -5.25
N HIS A 203 38.30 19.60 -5.35
CA HIS A 203 38.50 21.06 -5.29
C HIS A 203 38.51 21.63 -3.85
N SER A 204 38.04 20.89 -2.84
CA SER A 204 38.11 21.34 -1.44
C SER A 204 39.40 20.94 -0.69
N ARG A 205 40.38 20.34 -1.38
CA ARG A 205 41.71 20.01 -0.83
C ARG A 205 42.85 20.85 -1.44
N ARG A 206 42.51 21.85 -2.24
CA ARG A 206 43.46 22.88 -2.75
C ARG A 206 42.90 24.27 -2.49
N ARG A 207 42.69 24.58 -1.22
CA ARG A 207 42.75 25.94 -0.66
C ARG A 207 43.28 25.84 0.76
#